data_AF-A0A1B8AMQ4-F1
#
_entry.id   AF-A0A1B8AMQ4-F1
#
_cell.length_a   1.000
_cell.length_b   1.000
_cell.length_c   1.000
_cell.angle_alpha   90.00
_cell.angle_beta   90.00
_cell.angle_gamma   90.00
#
_symmetry.space_group_name_H-M   'P 1'
#
loop_
_entity.id
_entity.type
_entity.pdbx_description
1 polymer ?
#
loop_
_entity_poly.entity_id
_entity_poly.type
_entity_poly.pdbx_seq_one_letter_code
_entity_poly.pdbx_strand_id
1 'polypeptide(L)'
;METQVQTSTRTHDPWAATHQVTLQPAIMDPKQRFYHHFLKSVTVIQDLIDGLPSIASVGGERQEAIDHILASIAKLQNEVVDAADYTPSYDRKQYSETIKTLQDKLNETITSITPKSKFQFRRPKTNHVDMGAPENDPRLNPGSHSRAKHDAAIITGMASALPTNKEDTLSELPSKETYKNYNEEMKRPSPSSLRKPSFSAAKNIGISNHSNLHIILPSSASRATSSGSLTDLEGCIIDMSIPTTEGSAFPGLAIKNVTKSLIVGGRVNGAVHITGVSDSIVVVVARQVRIHECSNVDIYLHCGSHPIIEDCSGMRFAPLPTPYRTEAEETDENQWDQVDDFKWLKAGHSPNWTTLSENERLGDDLWRSVVPGQPGVSVEEALRKLNIPRK
;
A
#
# COMPACT_ATOMS: atom_id res chain seq x y z
N MET A 1 -69.03 -2.35 72.50
CA MET A 1 -68.80 -1.02 71.91
C MET A 1 -67.66 -1.22 70.93
N GLU A 2 -67.99 -1.51 69.66
CA GLU A 2 -67.88 -0.53 68.53
C GLU A 2 -66.41 -0.29 68.14
N THR A 3 -65.90 -0.32 66.91
CA THR A 3 -66.36 -0.70 65.56
C THR A 3 -65.08 -0.74 64.68
N GLN A 4 -65.02 -1.71 63.77
CA GLN A 4 -64.46 -1.73 62.40
C GLN A 4 -63.60 -0.58 61.76
N VAL A 5 -62.61 -1.00 60.93
CA VAL A 5 -62.12 -0.46 59.60
C VAL A 5 -60.82 0.42 59.45
N GLN A 6 -59.85 -0.19 58.71
CA GLN A 6 -58.91 0.22 57.62
C GLN A 6 -57.82 1.33 57.68
N THR A 7 -56.62 0.87 57.25
CA THR A 7 -55.58 1.42 56.32
C THR A 7 -54.93 2.80 56.53
N SER A 8 -53.58 2.79 56.56
CA SER A 8 -52.74 3.77 55.84
C SER A 8 -51.34 3.21 55.55
N THR A 9 -50.85 3.52 54.36
CA THR A 9 -49.56 3.19 53.71
C THR A 9 -48.32 3.85 54.34
N ARG A 10 -47.11 3.31 54.15
CA ARG A 10 -46.00 3.87 53.30
C ARG A 10 -44.58 3.36 53.68
N THR A 11 -43.90 2.85 52.64
CA THR A 11 -42.42 2.81 52.34
C THR A 11 -41.45 1.96 53.17
N HIS A 12 -40.97 0.88 52.53
CA HIS A 12 -39.72 0.16 52.78
C HIS A 12 -38.58 0.80 51.94
N ASP A 13 -37.47 1.16 52.58
CA ASP A 13 -36.20 1.51 51.94
C ASP A 13 -35.35 0.26 51.67
N PRO A 14 -34.75 0.10 50.47
CA PRO A 14 -33.69 -0.87 50.25
C PRO A 14 -32.43 -0.21 49.64
N TRP A 15 -31.36 -0.04 50.43
CA TRP A 15 -30.00 0.10 49.86
C TRP A 15 -28.92 -0.31 50.87
N ALA A 16 -28.61 -1.60 50.91
CA ALA A 16 -27.33 -2.11 51.39
C ALA A 16 -26.52 -2.50 50.15
N ALA A 17 -25.70 -1.58 49.65
CA ALA A 17 -24.76 -1.85 48.55
C ALA A 17 -23.47 -2.47 49.07
N THR A 18 -23.38 -3.77 48.84
CA THR A 18 -22.17 -4.59 48.80
C THR A 18 -21.06 -3.88 48.03
N HIS A 19 -19.97 -3.51 48.71
CA HIS A 19 -18.76 -3.02 48.07
C HIS A 19 -18.03 -4.20 47.41
N GLN A 20 -18.39 -4.51 46.16
CA GLN A 20 -17.51 -5.26 45.27
C GLN A 20 -16.42 -4.31 44.77
N VAL A 21 -15.19 -4.62 45.15
CA VAL A 21 -13.97 -4.02 44.62
C VAL A 21 -13.90 -4.35 43.14
N THR A 22 -14.34 -3.41 42.30
CA THR A 22 -14.08 -3.43 40.87
C THR A 22 -12.61 -3.11 40.68
N LEU A 23 -11.79 -4.13 40.39
CA LEU A 23 -10.46 -3.95 39.84
C LEU A 23 -10.61 -3.22 38.50
N GLN A 24 -10.43 -1.90 38.51
CA GLN A 24 -10.16 -1.13 37.29
C GLN A 24 -8.96 -1.78 36.60
N PRO A 25 -9.01 -2.09 35.29
CA PRO A 25 -7.80 -2.36 34.56
C PRO A 25 -6.96 -1.10 34.66
N ALA A 26 -5.78 -1.21 35.28
CA ALA A 26 -4.85 -0.12 35.41
C ALA A 26 -4.72 0.54 34.03
N ILE A 27 -5.08 1.82 33.95
CA ILE A 27 -4.81 2.66 32.79
C ILE A 27 -3.28 2.65 32.66
N MET A 28 -2.76 1.71 31.86
CA MET A 28 -1.32 1.55 31.68
C MET A 28 -0.78 2.87 31.16
N ASP A 29 0.21 3.43 31.86
CA ASP A 29 0.89 4.65 31.45
C ASP A 29 1.30 4.52 29.96
N PRO A 30 1.01 5.50 29.09
CA PRO A 30 1.33 5.41 27.66
C PRO A 30 2.78 4.97 27.36
N LYS A 31 3.72 5.30 28.26
CA LYS A 31 5.12 4.85 28.21
C LYS A 31 5.26 3.34 28.43
N GLN A 32 4.55 2.80 29.42
CA GLN A 32 4.55 1.36 29.70
C GLN A 32 3.89 0.58 28.57
N ARG A 33 2.81 1.11 27.97
CA ARG A 33 2.17 0.49 26.80
C ARG A 33 3.11 0.47 25.60
N PHE A 34 3.80 1.57 25.33
CA PHE A 34 4.80 1.63 24.27
C PHE A 34 5.98 0.68 24.51
N TYR A 35 6.49 0.60 25.74
CA TYR A 35 7.55 -0.32 26.11
C TYR A 35 7.17 -1.79 25.88
N HIS A 36 5.95 -2.20 26.28
CA HIS A 36 5.47 -3.57 26.05
C HIS A 36 5.28 -3.86 24.56
N HIS A 37 4.77 -2.89 23.79
CA HIS A 37 4.67 -3.00 22.34
C HIS A 37 6.05 -3.16 21.70
N PHE A 38 7.01 -2.32 22.10
CA PHE A 38 8.38 -2.35 21.64
C PHE A 38 9.03 -3.72 21.89
N LEU A 39 8.93 -4.24 23.12
CA LEU A 39 9.47 -5.56 23.45
C LEU A 39 8.82 -6.68 22.63
N LYS A 40 7.50 -6.63 22.45
CA LYS A 40 6.78 -7.62 21.63
C LYS A 40 7.25 -7.57 20.17
N SER A 41 7.37 -6.37 19.59
CA SER A 41 7.87 -6.19 18.23
C SER A 41 9.31 -6.66 18.07
N VAL A 42 10.17 -6.41 19.07
CA VAL A 42 11.54 -6.94 19.12
C VAL A 42 11.56 -8.47 19.13
N THR A 43 10.72 -9.12 19.95
CA THR A 43 10.65 -10.59 19.99
C THR A 43 10.18 -11.19 18.67
N VAL A 44 9.16 -10.59 18.03
CA VAL A 44 8.66 -11.04 16.73
C VAL A 44 9.74 -10.91 15.64
N ILE A 45 10.45 -9.78 15.61
CA ILE A 45 11.55 -9.58 14.65
C ILE A 45 12.68 -10.58 14.90
N GLN A 46 13.00 -10.88 16.16
CA GLN A 46 14.02 -11.87 16.51
C GLN A 46 13.63 -13.28 16.06
N ASP A 47 12.37 -13.70 16.29
CA ASP A 47 11.86 -15.00 15.85
C ASP A 47 11.86 -15.12 14.32
N LEU A 48 11.54 -14.03 13.61
CA LEU A 48 11.62 -13.98 12.14
C LEU A 48 13.07 -14.11 11.65
N ILE A 49 14.02 -13.45 12.31
CA ILE A 49 15.47 -13.57 12.00
C ILE A 49 15.95 -15.00 12.24
N ASP A 50 15.55 -15.63 13.34
CA ASP A 50 15.95 -16.99 13.68
C ASP A 50 15.30 -18.03 12.74
N GLY A 51 14.15 -17.69 12.14
CA GLY A 51 13.46 -18.47 11.12
C GLY A 51 14.07 -18.36 9.70
N LEU A 52 14.85 -17.32 9.39
CA LEU A 52 15.44 -17.10 8.05
C LEU A 52 16.23 -18.30 7.48
N PRO A 53 17.05 -19.03 8.25
CA PRO A 53 17.81 -20.18 7.74
C PRO A 53 16.92 -21.35 7.31
N SER A 54 15.70 -21.45 7.85
CA SER A 54 14.75 -22.53 7.56
C SER A 54 13.95 -22.30 6.27
N ILE A 55 13.94 -21.06 5.76
CA ILE A 55 13.20 -20.68 4.55
C ILE A 55 13.99 -21.11 3.30
N ALA A 56 13.33 -21.84 2.41
CA ALA A 56 13.93 -22.34 1.19
C ALA A 56 14.40 -21.18 0.28
N SER A 57 15.55 -21.35 -0.38
CA SER A 57 16.08 -20.34 -1.33
C SER A 57 15.37 -20.34 -2.69
N VAL A 58 14.30 -21.13 -2.86
CA VAL A 58 13.63 -21.34 -4.14
C VAL A 58 12.59 -20.24 -4.34
N GLY A 59 12.60 -19.57 -5.49
CA GLY A 59 11.53 -18.66 -5.89
C GLY A 59 11.59 -17.22 -5.34
N GLY A 60 12.57 -16.86 -4.51
CA GLY A 60 12.70 -15.49 -3.98
C GLY A 60 12.03 -15.27 -2.63
N GLU A 61 11.34 -16.26 -2.08
CA GLU A 61 10.67 -16.21 -0.75
C GLU A 61 11.63 -15.80 0.38
N ARG A 62 12.88 -16.26 0.31
CA ARG A 62 13.93 -15.84 1.26
C ARG A 62 14.26 -14.35 1.14
N GLN A 63 14.29 -13.81 -0.08
CA GLN A 63 14.54 -12.38 -0.28
C GLN A 63 13.35 -11.55 0.19
N GLU A 64 12.13 -12.02 -0.06
CA GLU A 64 10.90 -11.39 0.45
C GLU A 64 10.85 -11.40 1.99
N ALA A 65 11.28 -12.48 2.64
CA ALA A 65 11.39 -12.55 4.10
C ALA A 65 12.44 -11.58 4.65
N ILE A 66 13.59 -11.44 3.98
CA ILE A 66 14.61 -10.44 4.35
C ILE A 66 14.05 -9.02 4.21
N ASP A 67 13.38 -8.73 3.09
CA ASP A 67 12.79 -7.41 2.83
C ASP A 67 11.68 -7.08 3.85
N HIS A 68 10.89 -8.08 4.26
CA HIS A 68 9.88 -7.96 5.30
C HIS A 68 10.48 -7.64 6.67
N ILE A 69 11.58 -8.29 7.06
CA ILE A 69 12.29 -7.99 8.32
C ILE A 69 12.91 -6.59 8.28
N LEU A 70 13.55 -6.20 7.17
CA LEU A 70 14.08 -4.84 7.00
C LEU A 70 12.99 -3.78 7.12
N ALA A 71 11.81 -4.02 6.52
CA ALA A 71 10.66 -3.14 6.64
C ALA A 71 10.13 -3.08 8.08
N SER A 72 10.11 -4.21 8.79
CA SER A 72 9.67 -4.28 10.20
C SER A 72 10.61 -3.54 11.15
N ILE A 73 11.93 -3.63 10.94
CA ILE A 73 12.93 -2.85 11.69
C ILE A 73 12.77 -1.35 11.41
N ALA A 74 12.55 -0.96 10.15
CA ALA A 74 12.32 0.44 9.79
C ALA A 74 11.02 1.00 10.39
N LYS A 75 9.96 0.18 10.49
CA LYS A 75 8.72 0.53 11.19
C LYS A 75 8.98 0.76 12.68
N LEU A 76 9.67 -0.17 13.35
CA LEU A 76 10.04 -0.03 14.77
C LEU A 76 10.89 1.22 15.04
N GLN A 77 11.80 1.56 14.13
CA GLN A 77 12.61 2.77 14.23
C GLN A 77 11.77 4.05 14.13
N ASN A 78 10.77 4.09 13.23
CA ASN A 78 9.86 5.24 13.13
C ASN A 78 8.94 5.34 14.35
N GLU A 79 8.42 4.23 14.86
CA GLU A 79 7.61 4.21 16.09
C GLU A 79 8.39 4.77 17.30
N VAL A 80 9.70 4.50 17.39
CA VAL A 80 10.57 5.09 18.43
C VAL A 80 10.78 6.59 18.24
N VAL A 81 10.81 7.07 17.01
CA VAL A 81 10.89 8.51 16.70
C VAL A 81 9.58 9.22 17.03
N ASP A 82 8.44 8.63 16.66
CA ASP A 82 7.10 9.17 16.98
C ASP A 82 6.82 9.12 18.49
N ALA A 83 7.38 8.14 19.19
CA ALA A 83 7.32 8.04 20.64
C ALA A 83 8.31 8.97 21.37
N ALA A 84 9.16 9.70 20.66
CA ALA A 84 10.21 10.52 21.27
C ALA A 84 9.66 11.67 22.13
N ASP A 85 8.42 12.10 21.86
CA ASP A 85 7.74 13.21 22.55
C ASP A 85 7.30 12.84 23.98
N TYR A 86 7.05 11.56 24.24
CA TYR A 86 6.58 11.07 25.54
C TYR A 86 7.51 10.05 26.21
N THR A 87 8.63 9.69 25.58
CA THR A 87 9.64 8.77 26.16
C THR A 87 10.88 9.50 26.70
N PRO A 88 11.39 9.13 27.89
CA PRO A 88 12.63 9.67 28.43
C PRO A 88 13.84 9.45 27.52
N SER A 89 14.81 10.37 27.56
CA SER A 89 16.03 10.29 26.74
C SER A 89 16.90 9.05 27.01
N TYR A 90 16.80 8.47 28.20
CA TYR A 90 17.45 7.22 28.58
C TYR A 90 16.87 6.02 27.81
N ASP A 91 15.54 5.86 27.82
CA ASP A 91 14.85 4.77 27.13
C ASP A 91 15.03 4.86 25.62
N ARG A 92 15.07 6.07 25.05
CA ARG A 92 15.35 6.28 23.62
C ARG A 92 16.73 5.75 23.20
N LYS A 93 17.75 5.91 24.07
CA LYS A 93 19.08 5.33 23.82
C LYS A 93 19.00 3.81 23.83
N GLN A 94 18.31 3.23 24.82
CA GLN A 94 18.11 1.78 24.93
C GLN A 94 17.35 1.19 23.73
N TYR A 95 16.30 1.85 23.23
CA TYR A 95 15.59 1.45 22.02
C TYR A 95 16.49 1.53 20.78
N SER A 96 17.32 2.58 20.67
CA SER A 96 18.26 2.69 19.55
C SER A 96 19.36 1.62 19.57
N GLU A 97 19.84 1.23 20.74
CA GLU A 97 20.84 0.17 20.92
C GLU A 97 20.28 -1.21 20.60
N THR A 98 19.05 -1.49 21.03
CA THR A 98 18.35 -2.75 20.72
C THR A 98 18.02 -2.87 19.23
N ILE A 99 17.60 -1.78 18.57
CA ILE A 99 17.42 -1.75 17.10
C ILE A 99 18.73 -2.01 16.37
N LYS A 100 19.84 -1.40 16.80
CA LYS A 100 21.18 -1.67 16.22
C LYS A 100 21.57 -3.13 16.39
N THR A 101 21.35 -3.70 17.57
CA THR A 101 21.64 -5.12 17.85
C THR A 101 20.84 -6.05 16.93
N LEU A 102 19.56 -5.73 16.67
CA LEU A 102 18.74 -6.49 15.71
C LEU A 102 19.24 -6.36 14.26
N GLN A 103 19.65 -5.16 13.84
CA GLN A 103 20.24 -4.92 12.52
C GLN A 103 21.54 -5.70 12.33
N ASP A 104 22.40 -5.73 13.36
CA ASP A 104 23.65 -6.47 13.32
C ASP A 104 23.41 -7.99 13.24
N LYS A 105 22.45 -8.53 14.01
CA LYS A 105 22.04 -9.94 13.91
C LYS A 105 21.45 -10.30 12.54
N LEU A 106 20.65 -9.42 11.95
CA LEU A 106 20.13 -9.62 10.60
C LEU A 106 21.27 -9.65 9.57
N ASN A 107 22.24 -8.73 9.67
CA ASN A 107 23.40 -8.73 8.79
C ASN A 107 24.26 -10.00 8.96
N GLU A 108 24.47 -10.45 10.20
CA GLU A 108 25.19 -11.69 10.48
C GLU A 108 24.49 -12.90 9.87
N THR A 109 23.18 -13.04 10.06
CA THR A 109 22.38 -14.13 9.48
C THR A 109 22.36 -14.07 7.95
N ILE A 110 22.19 -12.89 7.33
CA ILE A 110 22.30 -12.72 5.87
C ILE A 110 23.67 -13.17 5.35
N THR A 111 24.75 -12.78 6.02
CA THR A 111 26.12 -13.19 5.62
C THR A 111 26.41 -14.67 5.85
N SER A 112 25.76 -15.31 6.82
CA SER A 112 25.83 -16.75 7.07
C SER A 112 25.05 -17.55 6.02
N ILE A 113 23.87 -17.04 5.63
CA ILE A 113 22.95 -17.70 4.69
C ILE A 113 23.37 -17.47 3.22
N THR A 114 24.11 -16.39 2.93
CA THR A 114 24.65 -16.09 1.60
C THR A 114 26.16 -16.36 1.58
N PRO A 115 26.64 -17.53 1.13
CA PRO A 115 28.07 -17.76 1.00
C PRO A 115 28.67 -16.75 0.00
N LYS A 116 29.74 -16.05 0.43
CA LYS A 116 30.48 -15.11 -0.41
C LYS A 116 30.82 -15.77 -1.74
N SER A 117 30.28 -15.23 -2.83
CA SER A 117 30.66 -15.63 -4.20
C SER A 117 32.18 -15.54 -4.35
N LYS A 118 32.85 -16.70 -4.39
CA LYS A 118 34.28 -16.83 -4.70
C LYS A 118 34.57 -16.68 -6.21
N PHE A 119 33.71 -16.01 -6.97
CA PHE A 119 33.99 -15.64 -8.36
C PHE A 119 34.44 -14.17 -8.45
N GLN A 120 35.58 -13.88 -7.83
CA GLN A 120 36.30 -12.65 -8.10
C GLN A 120 37.32 -12.95 -9.21
N PHE A 121 36.93 -12.69 -10.46
CA PHE A 121 37.85 -12.69 -11.59
C PHE A 121 38.94 -11.65 -11.32
N ARG A 122 40.13 -12.10 -10.93
CA ARG A 122 41.32 -11.24 -10.86
C ARG A 122 41.70 -10.83 -12.27
N ARG A 123 41.54 -9.55 -12.60
CA ARG A 123 42.14 -8.95 -13.80
C ARG A 123 43.67 -8.99 -13.64
N PRO A 124 44.44 -9.57 -14.58
CA PRO A 124 45.88 -9.36 -14.58
C PRO A 124 46.16 -7.87 -14.86
N LYS A 125 47.17 -7.31 -14.18
CA LYS A 125 47.65 -5.95 -14.43
C LYS A 125 48.30 -5.91 -15.82
N THR A 126 47.53 -5.56 -16.83
CA THR A 126 48.05 -5.08 -18.12
C THR A 126 47.61 -3.63 -18.28
N ASN A 127 48.56 -2.75 -18.57
CA ASN A 127 48.32 -1.33 -18.79
C ASN A 127 47.20 -1.14 -19.82
N HIS A 128 46.17 -0.39 -19.43
CA HIS A 128 45.05 -0.05 -20.29
C HIS A 128 45.56 0.83 -21.42
N VAL A 129 45.56 0.32 -22.65
CA VAL A 129 45.76 1.14 -23.86
C VAL A 129 44.41 1.75 -24.19
N ASP A 130 44.30 3.07 -24.11
CA ASP A 130 43.08 3.80 -24.45
C ASP A 130 42.86 3.77 -25.97
N MET A 131 41.83 3.03 -26.39
CA MET A 131 41.45 2.89 -27.81
C MET A 131 40.58 4.07 -28.30
N GLY A 132 40.41 5.12 -27.49
CA GLY A 132 39.76 6.38 -27.85
C GLY A 132 40.72 7.53 -28.14
N ALA A 133 42.03 7.33 -27.99
CA ALA A 133 43.03 8.33 -28.34
C ALA A 133 43.19 8.41 -29.88
N PRO A 134 43.20 9.61 -30.48
CA PRO A 134 43.28 9.80 -31.93
C PRO A 134 44.60 9.30 -32.57
N GLU A 135 45.56 8.86 -31.75
CA GLU A 135 46.88 8.39 -32.17
C GLU A 135 46.93 6.90 -32.54
N ASN A 136 45.84 6.14 -32.34
CA ASN A 136 45.79 4.70 -32.59
C ASN A 136 44.74 4.26 -33.63
N ASP A 137 44.29 5.17 -34.52
CA ASP A 137 43.39 4.81 -35.63
C ASP A 137 44.19 4.07 -36.75
N PRO A 138 43.91 2.78 -37.02
CA PRO A 138 44.62 2.00 -38.04
C PRO A 138 44.38 2.48 -39.47
N ARG A 139 43.48 3.45 -39.70
CA ARG A 139 43.17 4.00 -41.02
C ARG A 139 44.04 5.20 -41.44
N LEU A 140 44.85 5.75 -40.53
CA LEU A 140 45.65 6.96 -40.79
C LEU A 140 47.15 6.72 -41.00
N ASN A 141 47.59 5.48 -41.27
CA ASN A 141 49.01 5.20 -41.53
C ASN A 141 49.25 4.46 -42.86
N PRO A 142 49.38 5.18 -43.99
CA PRO A 142 50.18 4.74 -45.12
C PRO A 142 51.58 5.35 -45.00
N GLY A 143 52.59 4.48 -44.98
CA GLY A 143 53.96 4.87 -44.75
C GLY A 143 54.54 5.85 -45.77
N SER A 144 55.58 6.51 -45.27
CA SER A 144 56.86 6.73 -45.94
C SER A 144 57.13 8.11 -46.57
N HIS A 145 58.29 8.62 -46.14
CA HIS A 145 59.19 9.55 -46.82
C HIS A 145 58.98 11.07 -46.65
N SER A 146 59.99 11.66 -46.00
CA SER A 146 60.70 12.88 -46.42
C SER A 146 60.36 14.24 -45.80
N ARG A 147 61.41 14.82 -45.21
CA ARG A 147 61.87 16.21 -45.31
C ARG A 147 61.09 17.32 -44.57
N ALA A 148 61.73 17.73 -43.47
CA ALA A 148 62.26 19.08 -43.23
C ALA A 148 61.32 20.30 -43.14
N LYS A 149 61.41 20.92 -41.94
CA LYS A 149 61.70 22.35 -41.66
C LYS A 149 60.56 23.40 -41.57
N HIS A 150 60.69 24.17 -40.47
CA HIS A 150 60.43 25.61 -40.22
C HIS A 150 59.06 26.10 -39.71
N ASP A 151 59.10 26.49 -38.43
CA ASP A 151 58.95 27.85 -37.87
C ASP A 151 57.60 28.53 -37.57
N ALA A 152 57.72 29.27 -36.45
CA ALA A 152 57.03 30.47 -35.98
C ALA A 152 55.65 30.28 -35.30
N ALA A 153 55.53 30.34 -33.96
CA ALA A 153 55.78 31.43 -33.00
C ALA A 153 54.56 32.35 -32.77
N ILE A 154 54.13 32.46 -31.51
CA ILE A 154 54.14 33.67 -30.63
C ILE A 154 52.96 33.60 -29.62
N ILE A 155 53.23 33.36 -28.32
CA ILE A 155 53.17 34.24 -27.11
C ILE A 155 51.81 34.95 -26.90
N THR A 156 51.13 35.10 -25.74
CA THR A 156 51.52 35.19 -24.31
C THR A 156 50.25 35.14 -23.44
N GLY A 157 50.34 34.69 -22.18
CA GLY A 157 49.28 34.88 -21.17
C GLY A 157 49.54 34.24 -19.80
N MET A 158 50.59 34.69 -19.10
CA MET A 158 50.94 34.53 -17.66
C MET A 158 49.76 34.82 -16.68
N ALA A 159 49.71 34.43 -15.39
CA ALA A 159 50.55 33.62 -14.49
C ALA A 159 49.74 33.25 -13.20
N SER A 160 50.21 32.19 -12.53
CA SER A 160 50.19 31.79 -11.10
C SER A 160 49.42 32.60 -10.03
N ALA A 161 48.70 31.90 -9.13
CA ALA A 161 49.21 31.51 -7.79
C ALA A 161 48.12 30.91 -6.84
N LEU A 162 48.46 29.73 -6.29
CA LEU A 162 48.13 29.05 -5.01
C LEU A 162 46.73 29.04 -4.32
N PRO A 163 46.42 27.96 -3.56
CA PRO A 163 45.07 27.55 -3.16
C PRO A 163 44.68 28.04 -1.75
N THR A 164 43.39 28.38 -1.56
CA THR A 164 42.81 28.59 -0.23
C THR A 164 41.42 27.95 -0.13
N ASN A 165 41.25 27.21 0.97
CA ASN A 165 40.02 26.89 1.70
C ASN A 165 38.90 26.14 0.96
N LYS A 166 38.83 24.82 1.24
CA LYS A 166 37.64 24.00 1.05
C LYS A 166 36.58 24.43 2.07
N GLU A 167 35.62 25.24 1.64
CA GLU A 167 34.34 25.35 2.33
C GLU A 167 33.47 24.16 1.97
N ASP A 168 33.05 23.47 3.02
CA ASP A 168 32.08 22.40 3.10
C ASP A 168 30.72 22.93 2.62
N THR A 169 30.51 22.90 1.29
CA THR A 169 29.23 23.25 0.69
C THR A 169 28.32 22.04 0.82
N LEU A 170 27.44 22.12 1.83
CA LEU A 170 26.28 21.26 1.99
C LEU A 170 25.62 21.06 0.62
N SER A 171 25.75 19.86 0.07
CA SER A 171 25.05 19.43 -1.14
C SER A 171 23.57 19.71 -0.95
N GLU A 172 22.99 20.49 -1.87
CA GLU A 172 21.56 20.78 -1.91
C GLU A 172 20.74 19.50 -1.68
N LEU A 173 19.87 19.54 -0.67
CA LEU A 173 18.80 18.58 -0.51
C LEU A 173 18.03 18.49 -1.83
N PRO A 174 17.69 17.28 -2.32
CA PRO A 174 16.95 17.14 -3.56
C PRO A 174 15.68 18.00 -3.48
N SER A 175 15.53 18.90 -4.44
CA SER A 175 14.39 19.79 -4.54
C SER A 175 13.09 18.99 -4.50
N LYS A 176 12.09 19.58 -3.84
CA LYS A 176 10.78 19.04 -3.45
C LYS A 176 9.87 18.64 -4.64
N GLU A 177 10.44 18.41 -5.82
CA GLU A 177 9.74 18.26 -7.10
C GLU A 177 9.92 16.87 -7.75
N THR A 178 10.79 16.01 -7.24
CA THR A 178 10.97 14.65 -7.80
C THR A 178 10.02 13.64 -7.15
N TYR A 179 8.72 13.93 -7.13
CA TYR A 179 7.74 12.88 -6.82
C TYR A 179 7.71 11.90 -8.00
N LYS A 180 8.01 10.62 -7.73
CA LYS A 180 7.97 9.57 -8.75
C LYS A 180 6.56 9.55 -9.36
N ASN A 181 6.44 9.83 -10.67
CA ASN A 181 5.15 9.81 -11.35
C ASN A 181 4.77 8.37 -11.71
N TYR A 182 4.05 7.70 -10.80
CA TYR A 182 3.65 6.30 -10.98
C TYR A 182 2.74 6.10 -12.18
N ASN A 183 1.92 7.08 -12.57
CA ASN A 183 1.06 6.96 -13.74
C ASN A 183 1.86 6.93 -15.04
N GLU A 184 2.92 7.72 -15.15
CA GLU A 184 3.84 7.64 -16.28
C GLU A 184 4.60 6.32 -16.32
N GLU A 185 5.05 5.81 -15.16
CA GLU A 185 5.72 4.52 -15.06
C GLU A 185 4.82 3.37 -15.54
N MET A 186 3.54 3.39 -15.16
CA MET A 186 2.57 2.38 -15.58
C MET A 186 2.21 2.46 -17.07
N LYS A 187 2.19 3.67 -17.65
CA LYS A 187 1.95 3.90 -19.09
C LYS A 187 3.08 3.43 -20.00
N ARG A 188 4.28 3.20 -19.47
CA ARG A 188 5.41 2.74 -20.30
C ARG A 188 5.07 1.38 -20.93
N PRO A 189 5.41 1.19 -22.22
CA PRO A 189 5.16 -0.07 -22.89
C PRO A 189 5.95 -1.17 -22.19
N SER A 190 5.26 -2.24 -21.83
CA SER A 190 5.85 -3.40 -21.18
C SER A 190 5.26 -4.66 -21.80
N PRO A 191 5.99 -5.79 -21.80
CA PRO A 191 5.53 -7.03 -22.40
C PRO A 191 4.30 -7.64 -21.70
N SER A 192 4.05 -7.28 -20.44
CA SER A 192 2.83 -7.66 -19.71
C SER A 192 1.86 -6.49 -19.60
N SER A 193 0.56 -6.77 -19.46
CA SER A 193 -0.46 -5.79 -19.04
C SER A 193 -0.60 -5.69 -17.53
N LEU A 194 0.08 -6.58 -16.78
CA LEU A 194 0.12 -6.58 -15.31
C LEU A 194 1.17 -5.57 -14.80
N ARG A 195 0.77 -4.70 -13.87
CA ARG A 195 1.61 -3.70 -13.19
C ARG A 195 1.53 -3.92 -11.68
N LYS A 196 2.69 -3.86 -11.02
CA LYS A 196 2.79 -3.94 -9.55
C LYS A 196 3.54 -2.72 -8.98
N PRO A 197 2.95 -1.51 -9.04
CA PRO A 197 3.61 -0.29 -8.58
C PRO A 197 3.74 -0.28 -7.05
N SER A 198 4.93 -0.01 -6.53
CA SER A 198 5.19 -0.12 -5.09
C SER A 198 4.59 1.01 -4.24
N PHE A 199 4.32 2.18 -4.83
CA PHE A 199 3.92 3.43 -4.15
C PHE A 199 4.76 3.79 -2.91
N SER A 200 5.97 3.25 -2.78
CA SER A 200 6.76 3.31 -1.54
C SER A 200 7.23 4.72 -1.16
N ALA A 201 7.34 5.61 -2.15
CA ALA A 201 7.68 7.02 -1.97
C ALA A 201 6.45 7.96 -1.99
N ALA A 202 5.24 7.44 -2.18
CA ALA A 202 4.02 8.23 -2.21
C ALA A 202 3.34 8.26 -0.84
N LYS A 203 2.60 9.33 -0.57
CA LYS A 203 1.68 9.42 0.59
C LYS A 203 0.26 8.99 0.25
N ASN A 204 -0.10 9.09 -1.03
CA ASN A 204 -1.45 8.88 -1.55
C ASN A 204 -1.36 7.93 -2.76
N ILE A 205 -2.38 7.08 -2.94
CA ILE A 205 -2.51 6.22 -4.11
C ILE A 205 -3.45 6.90 -5.09
N GLY A 206 -2.90 7.36 -6.22
CA GLY A 206 -3.66 8.03 -7.28
C GLY A 206 -3.40 7.39 -8.63
N ILE A 207 -4.32 6.54 -9.09
CA ILE A 207 -4.22 5.84 -10.37
C ILE A 207 -5.16 6.51 -11.35
N SER A 208 -4.63 7.03 -12.46
CA SER A 208 -5.47 7.68 -13.44
C SER A 208 -5.02 7.58 -14.89
N ASN A 209 -6.00 7.70 -15.80
CA ASN A 209 -5.80 7.73 -17.25
C ASN A 209 -5.15 6.45 -17.79
N HIS A 210 -5.69 5.29 -17.39
CA HIS A 210 -5.20 3.99 -17.82
C HIS A 210 -6.29 3.20 -18.53
N SER A 211 -5.89 2.42 -19.52
CA SER A 211 -6.78 1.50 -20.20
C SER A 211 -6.15 0.12 -20.38
N ASN A 212 -6.97 -0.93 -20.29
CA ASN A 212 -6.56 -2.32 -20.52
C ASN A 212 -5.35 -2.76 -19.67
N LEU A 213 -5.27 -2.27 -18.43
CA LEU A 213 -4.22 -2.63 -17.48
C LEU A 213 -4.76 -3.40 -16.29
N HIS A 214 -3.95 -4.34 -15.81
CA HIS A 214 -4.18 -5.01 -14.56
C HIS A 214 -3.17 -4.47 -13.54
N ILE A 215 -3.62 -3.72 -12.55
CA ILE A 215 -2.78 -3.04 -11.55
C ILE A 215 -3.04 -3.67 -10.19
N ILE A 216 -2.02 -4.31 -9.61
CA ILE A 216 -2.09 -4.92 -8.28
C ILE A 216 -1.13 -4.18 -7.37
N LEU A 217 -1.62 -3.64 -6.26
CA LEU A 217 -0.79 -2.95 -5.30
C LEU A 217 -0.15 -3.95 -4.33
N PRO A 218 1.19 -3.99 -4.24
CA PRO A 218 1.89 -4.81 -3.25
C PRO A 218 1.74 -4.21 -1.85
N SER A 219 2.09 -4.99 -0.82
CA SER A 219 2.08 -4.58 0.59
C SER A 219 2.93 -3.33 0.87
N SER A 220 3.96 -3.06 0.06
CA SER A 220 4.76 -1.83 0.16
C SER A 220 3.96 -0.54 -0.05
N ALA A 221 2.81 -0.62 -0.73
CA ALA A 221 1.92 0.51 -0.98
C ALA A 221 1.09 0.91 0.25
N SER A 222 1.12 0.11 1.34
CA SER A 222 0.44 0.42 2.61
C SER A 222 0.86 1.76 3.24
N ARG A 223 2.03 2.30 2.86
CA ARG A 223 2.50 3.63 3.31
C ARG A 223 1.81 4.79 2.60
N ALA A 224 1.16 4.52 1.47
CA ALA A 224 0.54 5.52 0.61
C ALA A 224 -0.99 5.58 0.80
N THR A 225 -1.53 5.03 1.89
CA THR A 225 -2.97 4.94 2.14
C THR A 225 -3.56 6.18 2.79
N SER A 226 -2.87 7.34 2.79
CA SER A 226 -3.42 8.59 3.32
C SER A 226 -4.66 9.06 2.54
N SER A 227 -4.74 8.71 1.25
CA SER A 227 -5.92 8.90 0.40
C SER A 227 -5.83 7.98 -0.82
N GLY A 228 -6.98 7.47 -1.28
CA GLY A 228 -7.10 6.72 -2.53
C GLY A 228 -7.91 7.50 -3.58
N SER A 229 -7.39 7.60 -4.81
CA SER A 229 -8.13 8.11 -5.96
C SER A 229 -7.92 7.26 -7.20
N LEU A 230 -9.03 6.89 -7.84
CA LEU A 230 -9.09 6.13 -9.08
C LEU A 230 -9.91 6.93 -10.09
N THR A 231 -9.27 7.41 -11.15
CA THR A 231 -9.93 8.35 -12.08
C THR A 231 -9.63 8.01 -13.55
N ASP A 232 -10.62 8.10 -14.43
CA ASP A 232 -10.43 7.93 -15.89
C ASP A 232 -9.81 6.56 -16.24
N LEU A 233 -10.56 5.50 -15.95
CA LEU A 233 -10.12 4.11 -16.14
C LEU A 233 -11.07 3.36 -17.07
N GLU A 234 -10.54 2.70 -18.08
CA GLU A 234 -11.34 1.90 -19.03
C GLU A 234 -10.76 0.50 -19.20
N GLY A 235 -11.57 -0.55 -19.02
CA GLY A 235 -11.09 -1.91 -19.23
C GLY A 235 -9.97 -2.33 -18.25
N CYS A 236 -9.92 -1.75 -17.04
CA CYS A 236 -8.86 -2.02 -16.08
C CYS A 236 -9.30 -3.02 -14.99
N ILE A 237 -8.33 -3.75 -14.44
CA ILE A 237 -8.50 -4.50 -13.19
C ILE A 237 -7.57 -3.88 -12.16
N ILE A 238 -8.11 -3.37 -11.06
CA ILE A 238 -7.32 -2.76 -10.00
C ILE A 238 -7.55 -3.50 -8.70
N ASP A 239 -6.46 -3.94 -8.06
CA ASP A 239 -6.49 -4.58 -6.74
C ASP A 239 -5.68 -3.78 -5.72
N MET A 240 -6.40 -3.18 -4.76
CA MET A 240 -5.85 -2.45 -3.62
C MET A 240 -6.17 -3.15 -2.28
N SER A 241 -6.60 -4.41 -2.30
CA SER A 241 -6.96 -5.15 -1.09
C SER A 241 -5.78 -5.31 -0.13
N ILE A 242 -4.64 -5.79 -0.63
CA ILE A 242 -3.41 -6.08 0.13
C ILE A 242 -2.88 -4.88 0.93
N PRO A 243 -2.66 -3.69 0.36
CA PRO A 243 -2.07 -2.58 1.13
C PRO A 243 -3.00 -1.99 2.21
N THR A 244 -4.30 -2.33 2.17
CA THR A 244 -5.31 -1.79 3.10
C THR A 244 -5.59 -2.70 4.30
N THR A 245 -4.89 -3.83 4.41
CA THR A 245 -4.96 -4.71 5.57
C THR A 245 -4.15 -4.15 6.76
N GLU A 246 -4.29 -4.75 7.94
CA GLU A 246 -3.44 -4.50 9.13
C GLU A 246 -3.43 -3.04 9.66
N GLY A 247 -4.55 -2.34 9.57
CA GLY A 247 -4.71 -1.00 10.15
C GLY A 247 -4.29 0.16 9.23
N SER A 248 -3.91 -0.14 7.97
CA SER A 248 -3.59 0.86 6.95
C SER A 248 -4.77 1.19 6.03
N ALA A 249 -6.01 1.08 6.52
CA ALA A 249 -7.21 1.40 5.75
C ALA A 249 -7.22 2.87 5.29
N PHE A 250 -7.76 3.12 4.10
CA PHE A 250 -7.87 4.48 3.59
C PHE A 250 -8.83 5.32 4.46
N PRO A 251 -8.51 6.57 4.79
CA PRO A 251 -9.49 7.50 5.37
C PRO A 251 -10.64 7.83 4.42
N GLY A 252 -10.38 7.77 3.11
CA GLY A 252 -11.39 7.99 2.08
C GLY A 252 -10.89 7.54 0.71
N LEU A 253 -11.83 7.13 -0.14
CA LEU A 253 -11.58 6.65 -1.50
C LEU A 253 -12.52 7.35 -2.48
N ALA A 254 -11.95 7.87 -3.57
CA ALA A 254 -12.71 8.44 -4.68
C ALA A 254 -12.53 7.59 -5.94
N ILE A 255 -13.63 7.16 -6.54
CA ILE A 255 -13.66 6.42 -7.81
C ILE A 255 -14.46 7.25 -8.79
N LYS A 256 -13.84 7.70 -9.87
CA LYS A 256 -14.46 8.61 -10.83
C LYS A 256 -14.21 8.20 -12.28
N ASN A 257 -15.24 8.25 -13.11
CA ASN A 257 -15.15 8.02 -14.55
C ASN A 257 -14.47 6.68 -14.88
N VAL A 258 -15.13 5.58 -14.49
CA VAL A 258 -14.61 4.22 -14.67
C VAL A 258 -15.58 3.42 -15.52
N THR A 259 -15.08 2.77 -16.57
CA THR A 259 -15.91 1.98 -17.49
C THR A 259 -15.33 0.59 -17.71
N LYS A 260 -16.20 -0.42 -17.83
CA LYS A 260 -15.81 -1.81 -18.17
C LYS A 260 -14.67 -2.38 -17.31
N SER A 261 -14.63 -2.04 -16.03
CA SER A 261 -13.48 -2.33 -15.16
C SER A 261 -13.89 -3.12 -13.91
N LEU A 262 -12.93 -3.82 -13.31
CA LEU A 262 -13.04 -4.38 -11.96
C LEU A 262 -12.19 -3.56 -11.00
N ILE A 263 -12.80 -3.02 -9.95
CA ILE A 263 -12.12 -2.25 -8.92
C ILE A 263 -12.28 -2.95 -7.57
N VAL A 264 -11.18 -3.46 -7.02
CA VAL A 264 -11.09 -3.93 -5.63
C VAL A 264 -10.45 -2.82 -4.81
N GLY A 265 -11.29 -2.00 -4.19
CA GLY A 265 -10.93 -0.79 -3.45
C GLY A 265 -10.28 -1.06 -2.09
N GLY A 266 -10.38 -2.28 -1.57
CA GLY A 266 -9.89 -2.64 -0.25
C GLY A 266 -10.71 -2.02 0.89
N ARG A 267 -10.05 -1.72 2.01
CA ARG A 267 -10.67 -1.20 3.23
C ARG A 267 -10.56 0.30 3.34
N VAL A 268 -11.68 0.94 3.69
CA VAL A 268 -11.82 2.38 3.87
C VAL A 268 -12.47 2.68 5.22
N ASN A 269 -11.71 3.27 6.13
CA ASN A 269 -12.21 3.73 7.43
C ASN A 269 -12.85 5.13 7.32
N GLY A 270 -13.80 5.27 6.39
CA GLY A 270 -14.47 6.53 6.12
C GLY A 270 -15.37 6.46 4.90
N ALA A 271 -15.44 7.56 4.16
CA ALA A 271 -16.36 7.72 3.04
C ALA A 271 -15.74 7.27 1.71
N VAL A 272 -16.54 6.55 0.92
CA VAL A 272 -16.25 6.20 -0.47
C VAL A 272 -17.19 6.97 -1.38
N HIS A 273 -16.62 7.69 -2.34
CA HIS A 273 -17.37 8.42 -3.36
C HIS A 273 -17.17 7.73 -4.71
N ILE A 274 -18.26 7.29 -5.32
CA ILE A 274 -18.27 6.63 -6.63
C ILE A 274 -19.05 7.52 -7.58
N THR A 275 -18.44 7.96 -8.68
CA THR A 275 -19.06 8.90 -9.62
C THR A 275 -18.78 8.54 -11.07
N GLY A 276 -19.82 8.45 -11.91
CA GLY A 276 -19.61 8.21 -13.34
C GLY A 276 -19.03 6.82 -13.63
N VAL A 277 -19.48 5.79 -12.91
CA VAL A 277 -19.03 4.40 -13.12
C VAL A 277 -20.06 3.65 -13.96
N SER A 278 -19.60 2.95 -15.01
CA SER A 278 -20.49 2.17 -15.88
C SER A 278 -19.94 0.79 -16.25
N ASP A 279 -20.84 -0.17 -16.42
CA ASP A 279 -20.54 -1.54 -16.87
C ASP A 279 -19.39 -2.20 -16.08
N SER A 280 -19.32 -1.96 -14.77
CA SER A 280 -18.15 -2.28 -13.95
C SER A 280 -18.54 -3.04 -12.69
N ILE A 281 -17.56 -3.65 -12.05
CA ILE A 281 -17.70 -4.28 -10.73
C ILE A 281 -16.84 -3.52 -9.74
N VAL A 282 -17.42 -3.16 -8.59
CA VAL A 282 -16.70 -2.49 -7.50
C VAL A 282 -16.81 -3.33 -6.23
N VAL A 283 -15.68 -3.63 -5.61
CA VAL A 283 -15.56 -4.35 -4.34
C VAL A 283 -14.93 -3.44 -3.31
N VAL A 284 -15.62 -3.13 -2.22
CA VAL A 284 -15.11 -2.20 -1.20
C VAL A 284 -15.68 -2.48 0.19
N VAL A 285 -14.88 -2.20 1.21
CA VAL A 285 -15.32 -2.14 2.62
C VAL A 285 -15.24 -0.69 3.07
N ALA A 286 -16.33 -0.14 3.58
CA ALA A 286 -16.43 1.28 3.88
C ALA A 286 -17.32 1.56 5.10
N ARG A 287 -17.20 2.77 5.67
CA ARG A 287 -18.14 3.24 6.69
C ARG A 287 -19.33 3.98 6.09
N GLN A 288 -19.11 4.69 4.99
CA GLN A 288 -20.15 5.38 4.23
C GLN A 288 -19.86 5.23 2.73
N VAL A 289 -20.91 5.03 1.93
CA VAL A 289 -20.79 4.96 0.47
C VAL A 289 -21.80 5.90 -0.17
N ARG A 290 -21.31 6.75 -1.07
CA ARG A 290 -22.12 7.65 -1.91
C ARG A 290 -21.82 7.38 -3.37
N ILE A 291 -22.85 7.10 -4.14
CA ILE A 291 -22.75 6.72 -5.55
C ILE A 291 -23.58 7.71 -6.37
N HIS A 292 -22.98 8.24 -7.42
CA HIS A 292 -23.57 9.27 -8.26
C HIS A 292 -23.34 8.96 -9.75
N GLU A 293 -24.33 9.21 -10.61
CA GLU A 293 -24.19 9.05 -12.08
C GLU A 293 -23.63 7.67 -12.50
N CYS A 294 -24.07 6.58 -11.87
CA CYS A 294 -23.59 5.24 -12.16
C CYS A 294 -24.63 4.40 -12.92
N SER A 295 -24.18 3.56 -13.86
CA SER A 295 -25.08 2.71 -14.64
C SER A 295 -24.55 1.30 -14.84
N ASN A 296 -25.42 0.30 -14.68
CA ASN A 296 -25.06 -1.10 -14.91
C ASN A 296 -23.83 -1.56 -14.08
N VAL A 297 -23.79 -1.20 -12.79
CA VAL A 297 -22.67 -1.53 -11.88
C VAL A 297 -23.08 -2.57 -10.85
N ASP A 298 -22.21 -3.56 -10.64
CA ASP A 298 -22.34 -4.51 -9.53
C ASP A 298 -21.43 -4.06 -8.37
N ILE A 299 -22.00 -3.88 -7.20
CA ILE A 299 -21.30 -3.41 -6.01
C ILE A 299 -21.30 -4.52 -4.97
N TYR A 300 -20.12 -5.05 -4.71
CA TYR A 300 -19.84 -5.96 -3.60
C TYR A 300 -19.38 -5.13 -2.41
N LEU A 301 -20.21 -5.06 -1.38
CA LEU A 301 -20.06 -4.07 -0.33
C LEU A 301 -20.13 -4.70 1.06
N HIS A 302 -19.28 -4.20 1.95
CA HIS A 302 -19.55 -4.16 3.38
C HIS A 302 -19.62 -2.69 3.80
N CYS A 303 -20.73 -2.27 4.38
CA CYS A 303 -20.95 -0.88 4.77
C CYS A 303 -21.56 -0.78 6.15
N GLY A 304 -20.94 0.01 7.02
CA GLY A 304 -21.47 0.32 8.37
C GLY A 304 -22.63 1.32 8.38
N SER A 305 -23.05 1.83 7.22
CA SER A 305 -24.22 2.69 7.08
C SER A 305 -25.00 2.33 5.82
N HIS A 306 -26.19 2.90 5.64
CA HIS A 306 -26.92 2.82 4.38
C HIS A 306 -26.11 3.42 3.23
N PRO A 307 -25.89 2.69 2.12
CA PRO A 307 -25.33 3.26 0.90
C PRO A 307 -26.35 4.22 0.28
N ILE A 308 -25.87 5.36 -0.22
CA ILE A 308 -26.73 6.36 -0.86
C ILE A 308 -26.43 6.38 -2.36
N ILE A 309 -27.46 6.29 -3.19
CA ILE A 309 -27.37 6.42 -4.65
C ILE A 309 -28.12 7.68 -5.13
N GLU A 310 -27.62 8.29 -6.20
CA GLU A 310 -28.22 9.43 -6.88
C GLU A 310 -27.92 9.36 -8.39
N ASP A 311 -28.91 9.64 -9.25
CA ASP A 311 -28.76 9.56 -10.72
C ASP A 311 -28.17 8.23 -11.22
N CYS A 312 -28.54 7.13 -10.56
CA CYS A 312 -28.05 5.80 -10.88
C CYS A 312 -29.11 4.93 -11.55
N SER A 313 -28.70 3.92 -12.32
CA SER A 313 -29.60 2.94 -12.93
C SER A 313 -28.95 1.55 -13.07
N GLY A 314 -29.75 0.48 -12.90
CA GLY A 314 -29.24 -0.89 -13.05
C GLY A 314 -28.16 -1.28 -12.03
N MET A 315 -28.19 -0.67 -10.84
CA MET A 315 -27.28 -0.96 -9.74
C MET A 315 -27.64 -2.29 -9.10
N ARG A 316 -26.65 -3.13 -8.79
CA ARG A 316 -26.88 -4.40 -8.11
C ARG A 316 -25.94 -4.54 -6.93
N PHE A 317 -26.48 -4.73 -5.74
CA PHE A 317 -25.71 -4.83 -4.51
C PHE A 317 -25.55 -6.28 -4.07
N ALA A 318 -24.38 -6.64 -3.58
CA ALA A 318 -24.05 -7.97 -3.10
C ALA A 318 -23.20 -7.85 -1.82
N PRO A 319 -23.24 -8.85 -0.92
CA PRO A 319 -22.36 -8.87 0.23
C PRO A 319 -20.90 -9.05 -0.21
N LEU A 320 -19.97 -8.59 0.63
CA LEU A 320 -18.54 -8.74 0.39
C LEU A 320 -18.15 -10.23 0.18
N PRO A 321 -17.37 -10.56 -0.88
CA PRO A 321 -16.89 -11.91 -1.15
C PRO A 321 -16.02 -12.47 -0.02
N THR A 322 -16.07 -13.78 0.17
CA THR A 322 -15.32 -14.49 1.23
C THR A 322 -13.82 -14.17 1.24
N PRO A 323 -13.12 -14.10 0.08
CA PRO A 323 -11.67 -13.82 0.07
C PRO A 323 -11.28 -12.43 0.60
N TYR A 324 -12.21 -11.48 0.63
CA TYR A 324 -11.95 -10.11 1.10
C TYR A 324 -12.48 -9.85 2.52
N ARG A 325 -13.21 -10.82 3.09
CA ARG A 325 -13.78 -10.77 4.43
C ARG A 325 -12.74 -11.17 5.48
N THR A 326 -12.68 -10.44 6.60
CA THR A 326 -11.92 -10.80 7.81
C THR A 326 -12.84 -10.87 9.03
N GLU A 327 -12.33 -11.41 10.13
CA GLU A 327 -13.06 -11.58 11.40
C GLU A 327 -13.65 -10.26 11.92
N ALA A 328 -12.98 -9.13 11.69
CA ALA A 328 -13.49 -7.82 12.11
C ALA A 328 -14.80 -7.44 11.40
N GLU A 329 -14.92 -7.75 10.10
CA GLU A 329 -16.13 -7.42 9.33
C GLU A 329 -17.29 -8.39 9.61
N GLU A 330 -17.05 -9.53 10.25
CA GLU A 330 -18.11 -10.45 10.70
C GLU A 330 -18.84 -9.95 11.94
N THR A 331 -18.15 -9.19 12.79
CA THR A 331 -18.72 -8.61 14.01
C THR A 331 -19.36 -7.25 13.79
N ASP A 332 -18.99 -6.55 12.72
CA ASP A 332 -19.45 -5.20 12.43
C ASP A 332 -20.82 -5.17 11.74
N GLU A 333 -21.59 -4.12 11.99
CA GLU A 333 -22.84 -3.87 11.29
C GLU A 333 -22.62 -3.78 9.78
N ASN A 334 -23.47 -4.48 9.02
CA ASN A 334 -23.37 -4.53 7.58
C ASN A 334 -24.74 -4.24 6.94
N GLN A 335 -24.85 -3.06 6.32
CA GLN A 335 -26.09 -2.52 5.75
C GLN A 335 -26.01 -2.41 4.22
N TRP A 336 -25.25 -3.30 3.57
CA TRP A 336 -25.04 -3.30 2.12
C TRP A 336 -26.33 -3.42 1.28
N ASP A 337 -27.40 -3.99 1.85
CA ASP A 337 -28.70 -4.25 1.22
C ASP A 337 -29.75 -3.17 1.53
N GLN A 338 -29.41 -2.15 2.32
CA GLN A 338 -30.30 -1.05 2.71
C GLN A 338 -29.88 0.24 1.99
N VAL A 339 -30.19 0.30 0.69
CA VAL A 339 -29.75 1.39 -0.18
C VAL A 339 -30.79 2.49 -0.28
N ASP A 340 -30.37 3.71 0.06
CA ASP A 340 -31.18 4.92 -0.03
C ASP A 340 -31.02 5.58 -1.42
N ASP A 341 -32.10 5.63 -2.20
CA ASP A 341 -32.12 6.35 -3.48
C ASP A 341 -32.64 7.78 -3.27
N PHE A 342 -31.72 8.74 -3.34
CA PHE A 342 -31.98 10.14 -3.00
C PHE A 342 -33.03 10.79 -3.90
N LYS A 343 -33.14 10.37 -5.17
CA LYS A 343 -34.09 10.96 -6.13
C LYS A 343 -35.41 10.19 -6.24
N TRP A 344 -35.54 9.07 -5.52
CA TRP A 344 -36.77 8.29 -5.50
C TRP A 344 -37.73 8.76 -4.39
N LEU A 345 -38.58 9.73 -4.72
CA LEU A 345 -39.56 10.31 -3.79
C LEU A 345 -40.89 9.54 -3.71
N LYS A 346 -41.00 8.39 -4.37
CA LYS A 346 -42.25 7.62 -4.47
C LYS A 346 -42.33 6.57 -3.36
N ALA A 347 -43.54 6.20 -2.99
CA ALA A 347 -43.77 5.06 -2.10
C ALA A 347 -43.35 3.76 -2.79
N GLY A 348 -42.57 2.92 -2.09
CA GLY A 348 -42.12 1.61 -2.57
C GLY A 348 -40.64 1.58 -2.97
N HIS A 349 -40.18 0.40 -3.36
CA HIS A 349 -38.78 0.13 -3.71
C HIS A 349 -38.35 0.89 -4.98
N SER A 350 -37.16 1.47 -4.98
CA SER A 350 -36.62 2.14 -6.17
C SER A 350 -36.30 1.12 -7.27
N PRO A 351 -36.63 1.39 -8.55
CA PRO A 351 -36.25 0.53 -9.67
C PRO A 351 -34.76 0.67 -10.05
N ASN A 352 -34.04 1.63 -9.48
CA ASN A 352 -32.67 1.97 -9.88
C ASN A 352 -31.61 1.03 -9.29
N TRP A 353 -31.97 0.29 -8.25
CA TRP A 353 -31.11 -0.69 -7.61
C TRP A 353 -31.86 -1.98 -7.30
N THR A 354 -31.11 -3.07 -7.12
CA THR A 354 -31.61 -4.38 -6.68
C THR A 354 -30.52 -5.11 -5.91
N THR A 355 -30.85 -6.21 -5.24
CA THR A 355 -29.85 -7.12 -4.66
C THR A 355 -29.50 -8.23 -5.65
N LEU A 356 -28.23 -8.64 -5.65
CA LEU A 356 -27.70 -9.70 -6.49
C LEU A 356 -27.97 -11.06 -5.84
N SER A 357 -28.67 -11.94 -6.55
CA SER A 357 -28.93 -13.30 -6.08
C SER A 357 -27.65 -14.13 -6.04
N GLU A 358 -27.61 -15.20 -5.23
CA GLU A 358 -26.42 -16.04 -5.08
C GLU A 358 -25.93 -16.65 -6.39
N ASN A 359 -26.85 -17.00 -7.29
CA ASN A 359 -26.53 -17.60 -8.59
C ASN A 359 -25.94 -16.61 -9.60
N GLU A 360 -26.20 -15.32 -9.42
CA GLU A 360 -25.68 -14.26 -10.28
C GLU A 360 -24.36 -13.67 -9.75
N ARG A 361 -23.98 -14.02 -8.51
CA ARG A 361 -22.70 -13.61 -7.92
C ARG A 361 -21.55 -14.32 -8.60
N LEU A 362 -20.40 -13.65 -8.63
CA LEU A 362 -19.15 -14.26 -9.03
C LEU A 362 -18.73 -15.30 -7.98
N GLY A 363 -18.42 -16.51 -8.43
CA GLY A 363 -17.95 -17.58 -7.56
C GLY A 363 -16.59 -17.26 -6.93
N ASP A 364 -16.37 -17.77 -5.72
CA ASP A 364 -15.13 -17.59 -4.94
C ASP A 364 -13.86 -17.99 -5.70
N ASP A 365 -13.96 -18.97 -6.60
CA ASP A 365 -12.87 -19.40 -7.45
C ASP A 365 -12.39 -18.31 -8.41
N LEU A 366 -13.29 -17.46 -8.92
CA LEU A 366 -12.94 -16.36 -9.83
C LEU A 366 -12.19 -15.26 -9.07
N TRP A 367 -12.62 -14.95 -7.85
CA TRP A 367 -11.94 -13.99 -6.98
C TRP A 367 -10.51 -14.42 -6.66
N ARG A 368 -10.31 -15.71 -6.36
CA ARG A 368 -8.98 -16.26 -6.02
C ARG A 368 -8.07 -16.48 -7.22
N SER A 369 -8.64 -16.74 -8.40
CA SER A 369 -7.86 -17.13 -9.57
C SER A 369 -7.63 -16.00 -10.56
N VAL A 370 -8.59 -15.09 -10.78
CA VAL A 370 -8.51 -14.06 -11.82
C VAL A 370 -7.91 -12.76 -11.28
N VAL A 371 -8.31 -12.34 -10.08
CA VAL A 371 -7.91 -11.04 -9.51
C VAL A 371 -6.43 -10.96 -9.15
N PRO A 372 -5.76 -12.00 -8.62
CA PRO A 372 -4.31 -11.94 -8.38
C PRO A 372 -3.45 -11.95 -9.66
N GLY A 373 -4.09 -12.11 -10.83
CA GLY A 373 -3.45 -12.18 -12.15
C GLY A 373 -3.02 -13.59 -12.52
N GLN A 374 -3.50 -14.09 -13.66
CA GLN A 374 -3.09 -15.37 -14.22
C GLN A 374 -1.96 -15.19 -15.24
N PRO A 375 -0.91 -16.03 -15.21
CA PRO A 375 0.11 -16.02 -16.25
C PRO A 375 -0.51 -16.27 -17.63
N GLY A 376 -0.24 -15.38 -18.59
CA GLY A 376 -0.63 -15.55 -19.99
C GLY A 376 -2.08 -15.17 -20.34
N VAL A 377 -2.88 -14.67 -19.39
CA VAL A 377 -4.26 -14.21 -19.66
C VAL A 377 -4.25 -12.69 -19.87
N SER A 378 -4.90 -12.23 -20.94
CA SER A 378 -5.05 -10.78 -21.20
C SER A 378 -6.06 -10.15 -20.24
N VAL A 379 -6.02 -8.82 -20.09
CA VAL A 379 -6.96 -8.10 -19.21
C VAL A 379 -8.39 -8.25 -19.71
N GLU A 380 -8.59 -8.20 -21.03
CA GLU A 380 -9.89 -8.37 -21.67
C GLU A 380 -10.45 -9.77 -21.45
N GLU A 381 -9.61 -10.81 -21.52
CA GLU A 381 -10.03 -12.17 -21.24
C GLU A 381 -10.39 -12.36 -19.76
N ALA A 382 -9.61 -11.77 -18.86
CA ALA A 382 -9.91 -11.76 -17.42
C ALA A 382 -11.25 -11.06 -17.12
N LEU A 383 -11.48 -9.87 -17.68
CA LEU A 383 -12.74 -9.14 -17.55
C LEU A 383 -13.92 -9.93 -18.13
N ARG A 384 -13.74 -10.62 -19.27
CA ARG A 384 -14.76 -11.49 -19.85
C ARG A 384 -15.10 -12.67 -18.95
N LYS A 385 -14.12 -13.28 -18.28
CA LYS A 385 -14.34 -14.35 -17.29
C LYS A 385 -15.14 -13.85 -16.07
N LEU A 386 -14.98 -12.57 -15.73
CA LEU A 386 -15.72 -11.87 -14.68
C LEU A 386 -17.07 -11.30 -15.16
N ASN A 387 -17.48 -11.60 -16.40
CA ASN A 387 -18.71 -11.12 -17.02
C ASN A 387 -18.79 -9.57 -17.17
N ILE A 388 -17.68 -8.94 -17.52
CA ILE A 388 -17.55 -7.50 -17.75
C ILE A 388 -17.20 -7.21 -19.23
N PRO A 389 -17.92 -6.32 -19.94
CA PRO A 389 -19.22 -5.77 -19.57
C PRO A 389 -20.30 -6.86 -19.57
N ARG A 390 -21.40 -6.61 -18.84
CA ARG A 390 -22.54 -7.53 -18.81
C ARG A 390 -23.15 -7.63 -20.21
N LYS A 391 -23.40 -8.85 -20.68
CA LYS A 391 -23.99 -9.13 -21.99
C LYS A 391 -25.48 -8.83 -22.06
#